data_AF-A0A6M8MHS0-F1
#
_entry.id   AF-A0A6M8MHS0-F1
#
_cell.length_a   1.000
_cell.length_b   1.000
_cell.length_c   1.000
_cell.angle_alpha   90.00
_cell.angle_beta   90.00
_cell.angle_gamma   90.00
#
_symmetry.space_group_name_H-M   'P 1'
#
loop_
_entity.id
_entity.type
_entity.pdbx_description
1 polymer ?
#
loop_
_entity_poly.entity_id
_entity_poly.type
_entity_poly.pdbx_seq_one_letter_code
_entity_poly.pdbx_strand_id
1 'polypeptide(L)'
;MRESEAYKQAHPCTGIFRVAAEGSQTRDGGVIVRGALGVEFRLADGSKVAGARVGDCAVYPDGTMAQVVTGAGKANSQMALVGSRLSNGDEIINTSQGSLLLLQRKDVAWPDDFLPDVEN
;
A
#
# COMPACT_ATOMS: atom_id res chain seq x y z
N MET A 1 2.68 19.84 -3.60
CA MET A 1 3.94 20.50 -4.02
C MET A 1 4.32 19.92 -5.38
N ARG A 2 4.52 20.74 -6.42
CA ARG A 2 4.97 20.23 -7.73
C ARG A 2 6.49 20.12 -7.69
N GLU A 3 7.04 18.92 -7.80
CA GLU A 3 8.50 18.73 -7.90
C GLU A 3 9.03 19.39 -9.18
N SER A 4 10.17 20.08 -9.10
CA SER A 4 10.78 20.69 -10.28
C SER A 4 11.37 19.64 -11.21
N GLU A 5 11.46 19.95 -12.50
CA GLU A 5 12.09 19.06 -13.48
C GLU A 5 13.56 18.78 -13.17
N ALA A 6 14.29 19.79 -12.70
CA ALA A 6 15.67 19.64 -12.25
C ALA A 6 15.80 18.61 -11.12
N TYR A 7 14.86 18.62 -10.16
CA TYR A 7 14.85 17.64 -9.08
C TYR A 7 14.58 16.22 -9.58
N LYS A 8 13.62 16.06 -10.51
CA LYS A 8 13.30 14.75 -11.11
C LYS A 8 14.43 14.18 -11.95
N GLN A 9 15.20 15.04 -12.63
CA GLN A 9 16.38 14.65 -13.41
C GLN A 9 17.53 14.22 -12.50
N ALA A 10 17.78 14.97 -11.41
CA ALA A 10 18.82 14.64 -10.44
C ALA A 10 18.51 13.35 -9.66
N HIS A 11 17.24 13.11 -9.34
CA HIS A 11 16.78 11.96 -8.56
C HIS A 11 15.75 11.15 -9.37
N PRO A 12 16.22 10.40 -10.40
CA PRO A 12 15.33 9.63 -11.26
C PRO A 12 14.52 8.59 -10.46
N CYS A 13 13.34 8.26 -10.97
CA CYS A 13 12.51 7.21 -10.39
C CYS A 13 13.19 5.85 -10.57
N THR A 14 13.29 5.09 -9.48
CA THR A 14 13.95 3.77 -9.41
C THR A 14 13.01 2.68 -8.91
N GLY A 15 11.82 3.04 -8.42
CA GLY A 15 10.80 2.11 -7.95
C GLY A 15 9.43 2.75 -7.86
N ILE A 16 8.39 1.93 -8.00
CA ILE A 16 6.98 2.36 -7.91
C ILE A 16 6.28 1.43 -6.94
N PHE A 17 5.62 2.00 -5.93
CA PHE A 17 4.82 1.27 -4.97
C PHE A 17 3.36 1.70 -5.07
N ARG A 18 2.48 0.72 -5.27
CA ARG A 18 1.04 0.95 -5.45
C ARG A 18 0.35 0.93 -4.10
N VAL A 19 -0.47 1.94 -3.82
CA VAL A 19 -1.25 2.01 -2.58
C VAL A 19 -2.36 0.96 -2.60
N ALA A 20 -2.52 0.20 -1.53
CA ALA A 20 -3.61 -0.73 -1.36
C ALA A 20 -4.91 0.02 -1.03
N ALA A 21 -6.03 -0.56 -1.42
CA ALA A 21 -7.38 -0.07 -1.16
C ALA A 21 -8.32 -1.24 -0.88
N GLU A 22 -9.56 -0.96 -0.53
CA GLU A 22 -10.60 -2.01 -0.48
C GLU A 22 -10.64 -2.79 -1.81
N GLY A 23 -10.82 -4.10 -1.70
CA GLY A 23 -10.73 -5.04 -2.82
C GLY A 23 -9.30 -5.46 -3.19
N SER A 24 -8.26 -4.93 -2.54
CA SER A 24 -6.89 -5.43 -2.72
C SER A 24 -6.77 -6.88 -2.27
N GLN A 25 -5.98 -7.66 -2.99
CA GLN A 25 -5.88 -9.12 -2.82
C GLN A 25 -4.53 -9.50 -2.27
N THR A 26 -4.53 -10.47 -1.35
CA THR A 26 -3.32 -11.08 -0.81
C THR A 26 -2.97 -12.36 -1.56
N ARG A 27 -1.76 -12.89 -1.33
CA ARG A 27 -1.28 -14.10 -2.00
C ARG A 27 -2.12 -15.32 -1.64
N ASP A 28 -2.53 -15.43 -0.38
CA ASP A 28 -3.25 -16.60 0.12
C ASP A 28 -4.79 -16.44 0.03
N GLY A 29 -5.25 -15.52 -0.82
CA GLY A 29 -6.68 -15.35 -1.17
C GLY A 29 -7.46 -14.42 -0.25
N GLY A 30 -6.80 -13.71 0.64
CA GLY A 30 -7.41 -12.66 1.47
C GLY A 30 -7.78 -11.42 0.66
N VAL A 31 -8.82 -10.72 1.10
CA VAL A 31 -9.28 -9.47 0.47
C VAL A 31 -9.43 -8.38 1.52
N ILE A 32 -8.87 -7.19 1.26
CA ILE A 32 -9.07 -6.02 2.12
C ILE A 32 -10.51 -5.55 1.99
N VAL A 33 -11.28 -5.62 3.07
CA VAL A 33 -12.74 -5.32 3.04
C VAL A 33 -13.10 -3.91 3.51
N ARG A 34 -12.23 -3.26 4.30
CA ARG A 34 -12.48 -1.92 4.85
C ARG A 34 -11.17 -1.15 4.96
N GLY A 35 -11.09 0.00 4.28
CA GLY A 35 -9.94 0.88 4.30
C GLY A 35 -10.12 2.05 5.26
N ALA A 36 -9.08 2.41 6.03
CA ALA A 36 -9.12 3.50 6.99
C ALA A 36 -8.12 4.64 6.70
N LEU A 37 -7.60 4.74 5.47
CA LEU A 37 -6.63 5.77 5.09
C LEU A 37 -7.22 7.20 5.03
N GLY A 38 -8.55 7.34 4.96
CA GLY A 38 -9.23 8.63 4.85
C GLY A 38 -9.16 9.27 3.46
N VAL A 39 -8.74 8.50 2.45
CA VAL A 39 -8.75 8.87 1.03
C VAL A 39 -9.61 7.87 0.27
N GLU A 40 -10.41 8.35 -0.68
CA GLU A 40 -11.18 7.52 -1.60
C GLU A 40 -10.54 7.49 -2.98
N PHE A 41 -10.55 6.33 -3.63
CA PHE A 41 -10.15 6.15 -5.01
C PHE A 41 -11.35 5.80 -5.87
N ARG A 42 -11.47 6.43 -7.04
CA ARG A 42 -12.42 6.02 -8.07
C ARG A 42 -11.81 4.91 -8.91
N LEU A 43 -12.49 3.77 -8.98
CA LEU A 43 -12.11 2.63 -9.82
C LEU A 43 -12.61 2.82 -11.27
N ALA A 44 -12.13 1.95 -12.17
CA ALA A 44 -12.46 2.01 -13.59
C ALA A 44 -13.96 1.79 -13.88
N ASP A 45 -14.64 1.02 -13.04
CA ASP A 45 -16.09 0.80 -13.10
C ASP A 45 -16.90 1.97 -12.52
N GLY A 46 -16.24 3.02 -12.05
CA GLY A 46 -16.86 4.21 -11.46
C GLY A 46 -17.16 4.08 -9.96
N SER A 47 -16.99 2.90 -9.37
CA SER A 47 -17.12 2.71 -7.93
C SER A 47 -16.05 3.49 -7.16
N LYS A 48 -16.30 3.71 -5.87
CA LYS A 48 -15.35 4.33 -4.96
C LYS A 48 -14.96 3.35 -3.88
N VAL A 49 -13.68 3.30 -3.57
CA VAL A 49 -13.11 2.46 -2.51
C VAL A 49 -12.23 3.30 -1.61
N ALA A 50 -12.23 2.99 -0.31
CA ALA A 50 -11.32 3.63 0.63
C ALA A 50 -9.89 3.06 0.47
N GLY A 51 -8.89 3.92 0.62
CA GLY A 51 -7.50 3.49 0.74
C GLY A 51 -7.26 2.72 2.03
N ALA A 52 -6.35 1.75 1.97
CA ALA A 52 -6.00 0.91 3.09
C ALA A 52 -4.74 1.44 3.83
N ARG A 53 -4.64 1.12 5.12
CA ARG A 53 -3.51 1.43 5.99
C ARG A 53 -3.15 0.26 6.90
N VAL A 54 -1.99 0.33 7.53
CA VAL A 54 -1.59 -0.59 8.62
C VAL A 54 -2.70 -0.62 9.68
N GLY A 55 -3.07 -1.82 10.12
CA GLY A 55 -4.17 -2.11 11.03
C GLY A 55 -5.48 -2.53 10.35
N ASP A 56 -5.66 -2.21 9.06
CA ASP A 56 -6.81 -2.73 8.29
C ASP A 56 -6.68 -4.26 8.10
N CYS A 57 -7.80 -4.94 7.86
CA CYS A 57 -7.85 -6.40 7.79
C CYS A 57 -8.13 -6.93 6.38
N ALA A 58 -7.47 -8.03 6.04
CA ALA A 58 -7.94 -8.94 5.00
C ALA A 58 -8.89 -9.98 5.61
N VAL A 59 -9.93 -10.33 4.86
CA VAL A 59 -10.83 -11.46 5.16
C VAL A 59 -10.56 -12.56 4.15
N TYR A 60 -10.44 -13.79 4.64
CA TYR A 60 -10.16 -14.98 3.85
C TYR A 60 -11.42 -15.79 3.54
N PRO A 61 -11.39 -16.71 2.55
CA PRO A 61 -12.55 -17.53 2.19
C PRO A 61 -13.08 -18.42 3.33
N ASP A 62 -12.22 -18.81 4.28
CA ASP A 62 -12.59 -19.58 5.48
C ASP A 62 -13.20 -18.71 6.60
N GLY A 63 -13.32 -17.40 6.38
CA GLY A 63 -13.83 -16.42 7.34
C GLY A 63 -12.79 -15.92 8.35
N THR A 64 -11.54 -16.41 8.30
CA THR A 64 -10.47 -15.87 9.13
C THR A 64 -10.07 -14.47 8.67
N MET A 65 -9.38 -13.74 9.56
CA MET A 65 -8.93 -12.39 9.30
C MET A 65 -7.46 -12.24 9.69
N ALA A 66 -6.72 -11.46 8.92
CA ALA A 66 -5.35 -11.05 9.27
C ALA A 66 -5.20 -9.54 9.09
N GLN A 67 -4.48 -8.91 10.01
CA GLN A 67 -4.23 -7.47 9.97
C GLN A 67 -3.02 -7.16 9.09
N VAL A 68 -3.07 -6.06 8.36
CA VAL A 68 -1.91 -5.50 7.68
C VAL A 68 -0.97 -4.92 8.74
N VAL A 69 0.27 -5.42 8.78
CA VAL A 69 1.26 -5.06 9.82
C VAL A 69 2.43 -4.22 9.29
N THR A 70 2.66 -4.21 7.98
CA THR A 70 3.67 -3.33 7.34
C THR A 70 3.03 -2.41 6.31
N GLY A 71 3.72 -1.34 5.93
CA GLY A 71 3.19 -0.35 5.00
C GLY A 71 4.22 0.73 4.66
N ALA A 72 3.74 1.92 4.27
CA ALA A 72 4.58 3.01 3.79
C ALA A 72 5.35 3.78 4.89
N GLY A 73 5.20 3.37 6.14
CA GLY A 73 5.76 4.06 7.30
C GLY A 73 4.92 5.24 7.80
N LYS A 74 5.23 5.74 9.01
CA LYS A 74 4.49 6.82 9.68
C LYS A 74 4.49 8.13 8.90
N ALA A 75 5.62 8.47 8.26
CA ALA A 75 5.74 9.67 7.44
C ALA A 75 4.79 9.68 6.24
N ASN A 76 4.35 8.50 5.80
CA ASN A 76 3.42 8.30 4.69
C ASN A 76 2.07 7.76 5.18
N SER A 77 1.59 8.28 6.32
CA SER A 77 0.28 7.95 6.91
C SER A 77 0.03 6.45 7.14
N GLN A 78 1.10 5.65 7.23
CA GLN A 78 1.04 4.19 7.33
C GLN A 78 0.18 3.55 6.22
N MET A 79 0.19 4.11 5.01
CA MET A 79 -0.52 3.53 3.86
C MET A 79 -0.13 2.06 3.66
N ALA A 80 -1.12 1.18 3.47
CA ALA A 80 -0.85 -0.17 3.03
C ALA A 80 -0.49 -0.13 1.55
N LEU A 81 0.39 -1.02 1.12
CA LEU A 81 0.95 -1.08 -0.23
C LEU A 81 0.86 -2.50 -0.77
N VAL A 82 0.91 -2.64 -2.09
CA VAL A 82 1.33 -3.92 -2.69
C VAL A 82 2.76 -4.21 -2.19
N GLY A 83 2.96 -5.37 -1.56
CA GLY A 83 4.15 -5.75 -0.81
C GLY A 83 4.00 -5.70 0.72
N SER A 84 2.91 -5.11 1.24
CA SER A 84 2.65 -5.10 2.68
C SER A 84 2.33 -6.49 3.22
N ARG A 85 2.88 -6.81 4.39
CA ARG A 85 2.73 -8.07 5.10
C ARG A 85 1.54 -8.04 6.04
N LEU A 86 0.97 -9.22 6.26
CA LEU A 86 -0.12 -9.44 7.19
C LEU A 86 0.35 -10.22 8.42
N SER A 87 -0.41 -10.16 9.52
CA SER A 87 -0.09 -10.78 10.80
C SER A 87 0.02 -12.32 10.75
N ASN A 88 -0.45 -12.94 9.68
CA ASN A 88 -0.34 -14.38 9.41
C ASN A 88 0.80 -14.74 8.42
N GLY A 89 1.64 -13.77 8.05
CA GLY A 89 2.75 -13.97 7.11
C GLY A 89 2.41 -13.76 5.62
N ASP A 90 1.13 -13.57 5.30
CA ASP A 90 0.67 -13.31 3.93
C ASP A 90 1.09 -11.90 3.46
N GLU A 91 0.86 -11.58 2.19
CA GLU A 91 1.27 -10.34 1.55
C GLU A 91 0.20 -9.84 0.58
N ILE A 92 -0.04 -8.53 0.56
CA ILE A 92 -0.86 -7.88 -0.46
C ILE A 92 -0.09 -7.91 -1.79
N ILE A 93 -0.62 -8.60 -2.80
CA ILE A 93 0.03 -8.75 -4.12
C ILE A 93 -0.65 -7.96 -5.23
N ASN A 94 -1.88 -7.47 -5.01
CA ASN A 94 -2.64 -6.78 -6.03
C ASN A 94 -3.57 -5.71 -5.44
N THR A 95 -3.82 -4.67 -6.24
CA THR A 95 -4.80 -3.62 -5.96
C THR A 95 -5.45 -3.14 -7.27
N SER A 96 -6.74 -2.85 -7.24
CA SER A 96 -7.48 -2.32 -8.39
C SER A 96 -7.39 -0.80 -8.50
N GLN A 97 -7.04 -0.09 -7.41
CA GLN A 97 -6.83 1.36 -7.48
C GLN A 97 -5.60 1.67 -8.34
N GLY A 98 -5.71 2.68 -9.21
CA GLY A 98 -4.66 3.02 -10.18
C GLY A 98 -4.15 4.47 -10.09
N SER A 99 -4.60 5.25 -9.10
CA SER A 99 -4.39 6.70 -9.09
C SER A 99 -3.31 7.18 -8.12
N LEU A 100 -3.08 6.47 -7.01
CA LEU A 100 -2.06 6.85 -6.03
C LEU A 100 -0.89 5.88 -6.01
N LEU A 101 0.31 6.43 -6.17
CA LEU A 101 1.59 5.73 -6.19
C LEU A 101 2.60 6.47 -5.30
N LEU A 102 3.51 5.71 -4.68
CA LEU A 102 4.73 6.24 -4.08
C LEU A 102 5.91 5.93 -4.99
N LEU A 103 6.78 6.92 -5.22
CA LEU A 103 7.91 6.81 -6.13
C LEU A 103 9.21 6.77 -5.35
N GLN A 104 10.03 5.76 -5.60
CA GLN A 104 11.40 5.71 -5.09
C GLN A 104 12.26 6.53 -6.01
N ARG A 105 12.95 7.52 -5.44
CA ARG A 105 13.89 8.34 -6.17
C ARG A 105 15.30 7.96 -5.76
N LYS A 106 16.19 7.89 -6.75
CA LYS A 106 17.61 7.64 -6.52
C LYS A 106 18.17 8.67 -5.54
N ASP A 107 19.00 8.22 -4.59
CA ASP A 107 19.69 9.06 -3.60
C ASP A 107 18.74 9.84 -2.65
N VAL A 108 17.46 9.46 -2.58
CA VAL A 108 16.48 10.00 -1.63
C VAL A 108 16.15 8.93 -0.60
N ALA A 109 16.39 9.23 0.68
CA ALA A 109 16.12 8.31 1.78
C ALA A 109 14.62 8.01 1.90
N TRP A 110 14.31 6.76 2.24
CA TRP A 110 12.96 6.31 2.60
C TRP A 110 12.80 6.27 4.12
N PRO A 111 11.56 6.30 4.63
CA PRO A 111 11.33 6.05 6.06
C PRO A 111 11.91 4.70 6.48
N ASP A 112 12.54 4.65 7.66
CA ASP A 112 13.12 3.41 8.21
C ASP A 112 12.06 2.32 8.43
N ASP A 113 10.79 2.72 8.60
CA ASP A 113 9.63 1.84 8.77
C ASP A 113 8.86 1.59 7.46
N PHE A 114 9.50 1.81 6.31
CA PHE A 114 8.93 1.49 5.01
C PHE A 114 9.07 0.00 4.69
N LEU A 115 7.93 -0.70 4.58
CA LEU A 115 7.83 -2.13 4.30
C LEU A 115 8.93 -2.96 5.00
N PRO A 116 9.11 -2.83 6.33
CA PRO A 116 10.15 -3.55 7.03
C PRO A 116 9.92 -5.06 6.88
N ASP A 117 11.02 -5.81 6.90
CA ASP A 117 10.92 -7.26 7.07
C ASP A 117 10.19 -7.57 8.38
N VAL A 118 9.29 -8.54 8.33
CA VAL A 118 8.69 -9.09 9.54
C VAL A 118 9.63 -10.19 9.99
N GLU A 119 10.29 -10.02 11.15
CA GLU A 119 11.10 -11.08 11.74
C GLU A 119 10.22 -12.32 11.94
N ASN A 120 10.63 -13.46 11.36
CA ASN A 120 9.98 -14.76 11.50
C ASN A 120 10.34 -15.44 12.82
#